data_AF-A0A1H7KIR0-F1
#
_entry.id   AF-A0A1H7KIR0-F1
#
_cell.length_a   1.000
_cell.length_b   1.000
_cell.length_c   1.000
_cell.angle_alpha   90.00
_cell.angle_beta   90.00
_cell.angle_gamma   90.00
#
_symmetry.space_group_name_H-M   'P 1'
#
loop_
_entity.id
_entity.type
_entity.pdbx_description
1 polymer ?
#
loop_
_entity_poly.entity_id
_entity_poly.type
_entity_poly.pdbx_seq_one_letter_code
_entity_poly.pdbx_strand_id
1 'polypeptide(L)'
;MPINITPHQPSSAIGRLPTLGTLLLALALTGCTTGHWVRDGGTEAELHRDQFGCERESAQMYPAMPRQSTYGPATTTETSNCKTKGNTKTCKKSTEEAMTYTTDDNSSARYDAFSSCMRANGYWFQEDR
;
A
#
# COMPACT_ATOMS: atom_id res chain seq x y z
N MET A 1 -23.44 -51.62 -51.07
CA MET A 1 -23.68 -50.18 -51.31
C MET A 1 -23.37 -49.45 -50.01
N PRO A 2 -22.26 -48.71 -49.88
CA PRO A 2 -21.97 -47.96 -48.67
C PRO A 2 -22.70 -46.61 -48.68
N ILE A 3 -23.37 -46.31 -47.57
CA ILE A 3 -24.09 -45.05 -47.31
C ILE A 3 -23.06 -44.04 -46.79
N ASN A 4 -22.94 -42.92 -47.50
CA ASN A 4 -22.07 -41.79 -47.19
C ASN A 4 -22.71 -40.96 -46.07
N ILE A 5 -22.06 -40.85 -44.90
CA ILE A 5 -22.52 -40.03 -43.78
C ILE A 5 -21.50 -38.91 -43.59
N THR A 6 -21.91 -37.67 -43.88
CA THR A 6 -21.15 -36.45 -43.60
C THR A 6 -21.20 -36.11 -42.10
N PRO A 7 -20.08 -35.69 -41.48
CA PRO A 7 -20.11 -35.18 -40.11
C PRO A 7 -20.50 -33.69 -40.09
N HIS A 8 -21.51 -33.36 -39.29
CA HIS A 8 -21.84 -31.99 -38.88
C HIS A 8 -20.76 -31.46 -37.91
N GLN A 9 -20.13 -30.34 -38.25
CA GLN A 9 -19.31 -29.58 -37.29
C GLN A 9 -20.21 -28.74 -36.35
N PRO A 10 -19.96 -28.71 -35.04
CA PRO A 10 -20.50 -27.70 -34.16
C PRO A 10 -19.62 -26.44 -34.21
N SER A 11 -20.11 -25.37 -34.85
CA SER A 11 -19.42 -24.08 -34.83
C SER A 11 -19.83 -23.30 -33.59
N SER A 12 -18.84 -23.09 -32.73
CA SER A 12 -18.92 -22.43 -31.42
C SER A 12 -19.58 -21.06 -31.49
N ALA A 13 -20.64 -20.87 -30.70
CA ALA A 13 -21.16 -19.56 -30.38
C ALA A 13 -20.11 -18.80 -29.56
N ILE A 14 -19.39 -17.86 -30.19
CA ILE A 14 -18.55 -16.88 -29.50
C ILE A 14 -19.50 -15.93 -28.78
N GLY A 15 -19.76 -16.24 -27.50
CA GLY A 15 -20.47 -15.37 -26.59
C GLY A 15 -19.74 -14.04 -26.48
N ARG A 16 -20.32 -12.98 -27.03
CA ARG A 16 -19.98 -11.61 -26.67
C ARG A 16 -20.59 -11.33 -25.29
N LEU A 17 -19.76 -11.04 -24.30
CA LEU A 17 -19.93 -10.13 -23.14
C LEU A 17 -18.86 -10.49 -22.07
N PRO A 18 -18.27 -9.56 -21.28
CA PRO A 18 -18.55 -8.13 -21.15
C PRO A 18 -17.28 -7.25 -21.09
N THR A 19 -16.99 -6.47 -22.14
CA THR A 19 -15.92 -5.45 -22.11
C THR A 19 -16.18 -4.29 -21.12
N LEU A 20 -17.42 -4.12 -20.65
CA LEU A 20 -17.77 -3.12 -19.64
C LEU A 20 -17.21 -3.44 -18.24
N GLY A 21 -17.12 -4.73 -17.87
CA GLY A 21 -16.69 -5.11 -16.52
C GLY A 21 -15.23 -4.75 -16.25
N THR A 22 -14.36 -4.93 -17.25
CA THR A 22 -12.94 -4.61 -17.16
C THR A 22 -12.68 -3.11 -17.10
N LEU A 23 -13.51 -2.30 -17.79
CA LEU A 23 -13.41 -0.84 -17.75
C LEU A 23 -13.82 -0.29 -16.38
N LEU A 24 -14.92 -0.78 -15.80
CA LEU A 24 -15.37 -0.40 -14.45
C LEU A 24 -14.35 -0.74 -13.36
N LEU A 25 -13.65 -1.88 -13.49
CA LEU A 25 -12.59 -2.24 -12.57
C LEU A 25 -11.38 -1.30 -12.69
N ALA A 26 -11.01 -0.87 -13.90
CA ALA A 26 -9.89 0.06 -14.10
C ALA A 26 -10.16 1.48 -13.53
N LEU A 27 -11.41 1.98 -13.61
CA LEU A 27 -11.78 3.26 -12.99
C LEU A 27 -11.81 3.18 -11.45
N ALA A 28 -12.03 2.00 -10.87
CA ALA A 28 -12.00 1.84 -9.41
C ALA A 28 -10.57 1.91 -8.82
N LEU A 29 -9.53 1.68 -9.63
CA LEU A 29 -8.13 1.77 -9.17
C LEU A 29 -7.55 3.20 -9.18
N THR A 30 -8.18 4.17 -9.86
CA THR A 30 -7.68 5.56 -9.86
C THR A 30 -8.06 6.35 -8.61
N GLY A 31 -8.73 5.73 -7.63
CA GLY A 31 -9.18 6.34 -6.38
C GLY A 31 -8.11 6.47 -5.28
N CYS A 32 -6.82 6.50 -5.62
CA CYS A 32 -5.82 6.96 -4.64
C CYS A 32 -5.97 8.48 -4.55
N THR A 33 -6.82 8.93 -3.63
CA THR A 33 -7.06 10.35 -3.36
C THR A 33 -5.72 10.98 -2.98
N THR A 34 -5.09 11.68 -3.92
CA THR A 34 -3.99 12.59 -3.61
C THR A 34 -4.60 13.89 -3.13
N GLY A 35 -3.84 14.69 -2.39
CA GLY A 35 -4.23 16.06 -2.10
C GLY A 35 -3.01 16.94 -2.28
N HIS A 36 -3.26 18.21 -2.54
CA HIS A 36 -2.20 19.15 -2.88
C HIS A 36 -2.39 20.48 -2.15
N TRP A 37 -1.28 21.20 -1.96
CA TRP A 37 -1.28 22.50 -1.31
C TRP A 37 -1.56 23.60 -2.33
N VAL A 38 -2.53 24.45 -2.05
CA VAL A 38 -2.98 25.54 -2.93
C VAL A 38 -2.98 26.88 -2.21
N ARG A 39 -2.71 27.96 -2.95
CA ARG A 39 -2.76 29.35 -2.48
C ARG A 39 -3.27 30.24 -3.62
N ASP A 40 -4.14 31.20 -3.31
CA ASP A 40 -4.68 32.13 -4.30
C ASP A 40 -3.57 32.93 -4.99
N GLY A 41 -3.57 32.92 -6.33
CA GLY A 41 -2.60 33.64 -7.16
C GLY A 41 -1.16 33.11 -7.08
N GLY A 42 -0.91 31.99 -6.39
CA GLY A 42 0.42 31.41 -6.27
C GLY A 42 0.87 30.70 -7.56
N THR A 43 2.17 30.78 -7.84
CA THR A 43 2.78 29.99 -8.93
C THR A 43 3.33 28.66 -8.41
N GLU A 44 3.50 27.68 -9.30
CA GLU A 44 4.14 26.40 -8.97
C GLU A 44 5.58 26.57 -8.44
N ALA A 45 6.32 27.53 -9.00
CA ALA A 45 7.67 27.85 -8.53
C ALA A 45 7.69 28.37 -7.09
N GLU A 46 6.69 29.19 -6.71
CA GLU A 46 6.53 29.63 -5.32
C GLU A 46 6.15 28.48 -4.40
N LEU A 47 5.24 27.61 -4.84
CA LEU A 47 4.85 26.42 -4.09
C LEU A 47 6.08 25.55 -3.75
N HIS A 48 6.89 25.20 -4.74
CA HIS A 48 8.09 24.38 -4.51
C HIS A 48 9.11 25.07 -3.61
N ARG A 49 9.32 26.38 -3.79
CA ARG A 49 10.22 27.16 -2.93
C ARG A 49 9.75 27.15 -1.48
N ASP A 50 8.47 27.41 -1.26
CA ASP A 50 7.88 27.52 0.08
C ASP A 50 7.82 26.13 0.75
N GLN A 51 7.47 25.07 0.00
CA GLN A 51 7.55 23.68 0.47
C GLN A 51 8.95 23.30 0.93
N PHE A 52 9.97 23.54 0.10
CA PHE A 52 11.36 23.24 0.48
C PHE A 52 11.80 24.01 1.72
N GLY A 53 11.40 25.28 1.83
CA GLY A 53 11.63 26.10 3.02
C GLY A 53 11.03 25.47 4.29
N CYS A 54 9.75 25.10 4.22
CA CYS A 54 9.01 24.48 5.32
C CYS A 54 9.55 23.08 5.67
N GLU A 55 9.93 22.27 4.68
CA GLU A 55 10.56 20.96 4.91
C GLU A 55 11.89 21.11 5.65
N ARG A 56 12.73 22.05 5.22
CA ARG A 56 14.01 22.32 5.88
C ARG A 56 13.82 22.77 7.32
N GLU A 57 12.91 23.71 7.58
CA GLU A 57 12.66 24.22 8.93
C GLU A 57 12.08 23.13 9.85
N SER A 58 11.09 22.38 9.37
CA SER A 58 10.49 21.28 10.14
C SER A 58 11.50 20.17 10.43
N ALA A 59 12.38 19.83 9.49
CA ALA A 59 13.45 18.86 9.71
C ALA A 59 14.52 19.33 10.71
N GLN A 60 14.77 20.65 10.79
CA GLN A 60 15.66 21.22 11.82
C GLN A 60 15.02 21.19 13.21
N MET A 61 13.72 21.46 13.30
CA MET A 61 12.98 21.46 14.56
C MET A 61 12.72 20.05 15.08
N TYR A 62 12.41 19.11 14.18
CA TYR A 62 12.10 17.71 14.48
C TYR A 62 12.96 16.76 13.62
N PRO A 63 14.26 16.61 13.94
CA PRO A 63 15.15 15.71 13.23
C PRO A 63 14.63 14.27 13.23
N ALA A 64 14.99 13.50 12.20
CA ALA A 64 14.64 12.08 12.12
C ALA A 64 15.15 11.33 13.37
N MET A 65 14.25 10.62 14.04
CA MET A 65 14.53 9.84 15.24
C MET A 65 14.13 8.38 15.01
N PRO A 66 14.97 7.60 14.30
CA PRO A 66 14.65 6.22 14.00
C PRO A 66 14.67 5.39 15.29
N ARG A 67 13.56 4.71 15.55
CA ARG A 67 13.39 3.75 16.62
C ARG A 67 13.12 2.37 16.03
N GLN A 68 13.96 1.42 16.40
CA GLN A 68 13.75 0.03 16.05
C GLN A 68 12.80 -0.62 17.08
N SER A 69 11.77 -1.29 16.58
CA SER A 69 10.82 -2.06 17.38
C SER A 69 10.75 -3.48 16.85
N THR A 70 10.70 -4.44 17.77
CA THR A 70 10.60 -5.87 17.45
C THR A 70 9.26 -6.38 17.94
N TYR A 71 8.49 -7.00 17.04
CA TYR A 71 7.26 -7.71 17.34
C TYR A 71 7.48 -9.21 17.17
N GLY A 72 7.09 -10.01 18.16
CA GLY A 72 7.31 -11.46 18.17
C GLY A 72 8.28 -11.90 19.27
N PRO A 73 8.74 -13.16 19.25
CA PRO A 73 9.61 -13.70 20.28
C PRO A 73 10.98 -13.01 20.25
N ALA A 74 11.65 -12.89 21.41
CA ALA A 74 12.98 -12.26 21.50
C ALA A 74 14.05 -12.95 20.63
N THR A 75 13.81 -14.22 20.28
CA THR A 75 14.60 -15.04 19.37
C THR A 75 13.68 -15.94 18.58
N THR A 76 14.05 -16.32 17.35
CA THR A 76 13.33 -17.32 16.57
C THR A 76 13.12 -18.59 17.39
N THR A 77 11.85 -18.97 17.58
CA THR A 77 11.50 -20.12 18.43
C THR A 77 10.95 -21.23 17.55
N GLU A 78 11.58 -22.40 17.61
CA GLU A 78 11.08 -23.62 16.97
C GLU A 78 10.38 -24.51 17.99
N THR A 79 9.09 -24.77 17.78
CA THR A 79 8.31 -25.69 18.62
C THR A 79 7.93 -26.92 17.80
N SER A 80 8.28 -28.11 18.30
CA SER A 80 7.87 -29.39 17.72
C SER A 80 6.80 -30.06 18.57
N ASN A 81 5.60 -30.22 18.02
CA ASN A 81 4.49 -30.91 18.68
C ASN A 81 4.23 -32.26 17.99
N CYS A 82 4.47 -33.36 18.71
CA CYS A 82 4.24 -34.71 18.20
C CYS A 82 3.00 -35.32 18.83
N LYS A 83 2.14 -35.92 18.01
CA LYS A 83 1.01 -36.77 18.45
C LYS A 83 1.23 -38.18 17.95
N THR A 84 1.05 -39.17 18.83
CA THR A 84 1.13 -40.59 18.48
C THR A 84 -0.28 -41.17 18.44
N LYS A 85 -0.62 -41.87 17.36
CA LYS A 85 -1.88 -42.62 17.21
C LYS A 85 -1.57 -44.03 16.70
N GLY A 86 -1.79 -45.03 17.54
CA GLY A 86 -1.36 -46.41 17.25
C GLY A 86 0.17 -46.46 17.08
N ASN A 87 0.63 -47.02 15.96
CA ASN A 87 2.07 -47.11 15.63
C ASN A 87 2.60 -45.89 14.83
N THR A 88 1.75 -44.89 14.58
CA THR A 88 2.13 -43.72 13.78
C THR A 88 2.39 -42.51 14.66
N LYS A 89 3.57 -41.91 14.54
CA LYS A 89 3.94 -40.64 15.18
C LYS A 89 3.91 -39.52 14.14
N THR A 90 3.07 -38.51 14.34
CA THR A 90 2.99 -37.33 13.48
C THR A 90 3.51 -36.13 14.26
N CYS A 91 4.52 -35.45 13.74
CA CYS A 91 5.08 -34.23 14.34
C CYS A 91 4.76 -33.02 13.46
N LYS A 92 4.31 -31.92 14.07
CA LYS A 92 4.21 -30.60 13.46
C LYS A 92 5.30 -29.71 14.03
N LYS A 93 6.05 -29.05 13.16
CA LYS A 93 6.97 -27.96 13.52
C LYS A 93 6.27 -26.63 13.32
N SER A 94 6.41 -25.73 14.28
CA SER A 94 6.01 -24.33 14.16
C SER A 94 7.24 -23.47 14.41
N THR A 95 7.47 -22.49 13.56
CA THR A 95 8.53 -21.49 13.72
C THR A 95 7.86 -20.14 13.92
N GLU A 96 8.18 -19.46 15.01
CA GLU A 96 7.81 -18.07 15.22
C GLU A 96 9.06 -17.21 15.07
N GLU A 97 9.03 -16.27 14.13
CA GLU A 97 10.12 -15.35 13.83
C GLU A 97 9.83 -13.96 14.41
N ALA A 98 10.89 -13.30 14.87
CA ALA A 98 10.83 -11.92 15.31
C ALA A 98 10.76 -10.99 14.08
N MET A 99 9.75 -10.14 14.01
CA MET A 99 9.65 -9.10 12.99
C MET A 99 10.20 -7.79 13.54
N THR A 100 11.18 -7.22 12.85
CA THR A 100 11.75 -5.92 13.23
C THR A 100 11.32 -4.86 12.24
N TYR A 101 10.85 -3.72 12.75
CA TYR A 101 10.47 -2.55 11.96
C TYR A 101 11.07 -1.29 12.57
N THR A 102 11.28 -0.29 11.73
CA THR A 102 11.85 1.00 12.14
C THR A 102 10.79 2.07 11.95
N THR A 103 10.50 2.82 13.01
CA THR A 103 9.61 4.00 12.98
C THR A 103 10.43 5.26 13.18
N ASP A 104 10.00 6.38 12.62
CA ASP A 104 10.54 7.69 12.98
C ASP A 104 9.60 8.33 14.00
N ASP A 105 10.03 8.38 15.27
CA ASP A 105 9.23 8.88 16.38
C ASP A 105 8.86 10.37 16.19
N ASN A 106 9.64 11.11 15.40
CA ASN A 106 9.41 12.52 15.10
C ASN A 106 8.64 12.77 13.80
N SER A 107 8.27 11.71 13.05
CA SER A 107 7.62 11.86 11.74
C SER A 107 6.34 12.71 11.79
N SER A 108 5.47 12.45 12.77
CA SER A 108 4.21 13.19 12.94
C SER A 108 4.47 14.65 13.30
N ALA A 109 5.31 14.91 14.31
CA ALA A 109 5.60 16.27 14.75
C ALA A 109 6.25 17.11 13.64
N ARG A 110 7.14 16.49 12.84
CA ARG A 110 7.73 17.12 11.67
C ARG A 110 6.69 17.47 10.61
N TYR A 111 5.77 16.55 10.31
CA TYR A 111 4.68 16.79 9.37
C TYR A 111 3.72 17.90 9.85
N ASP A 112 3.43 17.95 11.15
CA ASP A 112 2.59 18.99 11.74
C ASP A 112 3.25 20.36 11.63
N ALA A 113 4.56 20.44 11.91
CA ALA A 113 5.35 21.66 11.74
C ALA A 113 5.39 22.12 10.27
N PHE A 114 5.63 21.20 9.34
CA PHE A 114 5.56 21.47 7.90
C PHE A 114 4.18 22.03 7.51
N SER A 115 3.10 21.36 7.93
CA SER A 115 1.73 21.78 7.63
C SER A 115 1.39 23.14 8.22
N SER A 116 1.88 23.43 9.43
CA SER A 116 1.74 24.74 10.06
C SER A 116 2.49 25.83 9.28
N CYS A 117 3.71 25.55 8.84
CA CYS A 117 4.49 26.47 8.00
C CYS A 117 3.80 26.76 6.66
N MET A 118 3.27 25.73 5.99
CA MET A 118 2.53 25.91 4.73
C MET A 118 1.30 26.80 4.93
N ARG A 119 0.52 26.58 6.00
CA ARG A 119 -0.63 27.43 6.35
C ARG A 119 -0.23 28.86 6.68
N ALA A 120 0.90 29.06 7.36
CA ALA A 120 1.44 30.40 7.64
C ALA A 120 1.84 31.15 6.34
N ASN A 121 2.27 30.42 5.31
CA ASN A 121 2.53 30.95 3.96
C ASN A 121 1.25 31.15 3.11
N GLY A 122 0.07 30.96 3.71
CA GLY A 122 -1.23 31.18 3.08
C GLY A 122 -1.75 29.98 2.27
N TYR A 123 -1.12 28.81 2.36
CA TYR A 123 -1.59 27.62 1.67
C TYR A 123 -2.66 26.86 2.47
N TRP A 124 -3.58 26.21 1.78
CA TRP A 124 -4.48 25.20 2.34
C TRP A 124 -4.37 23.89 1.58
N PHE A 125 -4.66 22.78 2.27
CA PHE A 125 -4.64 21.47 1.65
C PHE A 125 -5.99 21.21 0.99
N GLN A 126 -5.96 20.89 -0.31
CA GLN A 126 -7.12 20.49 -1.08
C GLN A 126 -7.03 18.98 -1.33
N GLU A 127 -8.04 18.25 -0.86
CA GLU A 127 -8.21 16.82 -1.15
C GLU A 127 -8.78 16.66 -2.57
N ASP A 128 -8.16 15.82 -3.39
CA ASP A 128 -8.71 15.42 -4.69
C ASP A 128 -9.85 14.41 -4.40
N ARG A 129 -11.10 14.90 -4.34
CA ARG A 129 -12.31 14.07 -4.12
C ARG A 129 -12.80 13.37 -5.38
#